data_AF-A0A415MWH9-F1
#
_entry.id   AF-A0A415MWH9-F1
#
_cell.length_a   1.000
_cell.length_b   1.000
_cell.length_c   1.000
_cell.angle_alpha   90.00
_cell.angle_beta   90.00
_cell.angle_gamma   90.00
#
_symmetry.space_group_name_H-M   'P 1'
#
loop_
_entity.id
_entity.type
_entity.pdbx_description
1 polymer ?
#
loop_
_entity_poly.entity_id
_entity_poly.type
_entity_poly.pdbx_seq_one_letter_code
_entity_poly.pdbx_strand_id
1 'polypeptide(L)'
;MPRGRPPLSRGTKNRKKEFDERLSAYSLSALDNVIDIADKAYNTETRLKANIFLLDKALGKSYALNGEENHNKELTVNIVTVGKEHGLTQKEEQDIWKAEQGQEFTKPDDFEEWNTEDDDWENDIYDVN
;
A
#
# COMPACT_ATOMS: atom_id res chain seq x y z
N MET A 1 -5.79 -6.75 -46.89
CA MET A 1 -6.59 -7.51 -45.91
C MET A 1 -5.66 -7.97 -44.79
N PRO A 2 -5.94 -7.66 -43.50
CA PRO A 2 -5.10 -8.17 -42.42
C PRO A 2 -5.31 -9.69 -42.34
N ARG A 3 -4.25 -10.45 -42.57
CA ARG A 3 -4.31 -11.91 -42.44
C ARG A 3 -4.38 -12.24 -40.95
N GLY A 4 -5.54 -12.73 -40.51
CA GLY A 4 -5.71 -13.27 -39.15
C GLY A 4 -4.75 -14.43 -38.89
N ARG A 5 -4.54 -14.76 -37.60
CA ARG A 5 -3.63 -15.86 -37.21
C ARG A 5 -3.99 -17.14 -37.98
N PRO A 6 -3.00 -17.83 -38.57
CA PRO A 6 -3.24 -19.07 -39.29
C PRO A 6 -3.97 -20.09 -38.39
N PRO A 7 -5.02 -20.78 -38.90
CA PRO A 7 -5.71 -21.79 -38.13
C PRO A 7 -4.74 -22.92 -37.77
N LEU A 8 -4.68 -23.23 -36.48
CA LEU A 8 -3.78 -24.23 -35.93
C LEU A 8 -4.09 -25.62 -36.54
N SER A 9 -3.08 -26.25 -37.16
CA SER A 9 -3.20 -27.59 -37.75
C SER A 9 -3.78 -28.62 -36.76
N ARG A 10 -4.51 -29.62 -37.26
CA ARG A 10 -5.14 -30.65 -36.40
C ARG A 10 -4.11 -31.36 -35.52
N GLY A 11 -2.89 -31.58 -36.02
CA GLY A 11 -1.79 -32.18 -35.25
C GLY A 11 -1.26 -31.28 -34.13
N THR A 12 -1.19 -29.95 -34.34
CA THR A 12 -0.78 -29.01 -33.30
C THR A 12 -1.86 -28.81 -32.23
N LYS A 13 -3.14 -28.90 -32.58
CA LYS A 13 -4.25 -28.93 -31.60
C LYS A 13 -4.20 -30.16 -30.71
N ASN A 14 -3.97 -31.35 -31.29
CA ASN A 14 -3.88 -32.59 -30.51
C ASN A 14 -2.67 -32.59 -29.57
N ARG A 15 -1.49 -32.13 -30.03
CA ARG A 15 -0.31 -31.99 -29.17
C ARG A 15 -0.52 -31.00 -28.04
N LYS A 16 -1.22 -29.89 -28.29
CA LYS A 16 -1.56 -28.93 -27.24
C LYS A 16 -2.45 -29.59 -26.19
N LYS A 17 -3.48 -30.33 -26.62
CA LYS A 17 -4.39 -31.03 -25.71
C LYS A 17 -3.65 -32.08 -24.87
N GLU A 18 -2.80 -32.88 -25.51
CA GLU A 18 -1.99 -33.89 -24.81
C GLU A 18 -1.00 -33.26 -23.82
N PHE A 19 -0.43 -32.10 -24.15
CA PHE A 19 0.40 -31.33 -23.23
C PHE A 19 -0.41 -30.83 -22.03
N ASP A 20 -1.59 -30.25 -22.27
CA ASP A 20 -2.47 -29.73 -21.21
C ASP A 20 -2.97 -30.87 -20.28
N GLU A 21 -3.27 -32.05 -20.84
CA GLU A 21 -3.64 -33.25 -20.08
C GLU A 21 -2.47 -33.77 -19.24
N ARG A 22 -1.25 -33.82 -19.79
CA ARG A 22 -0.05 -34.21 -19.02
C ARG A 22 0.30 -33.19 -17.95
N LEU A 23 0.17 -31.89 -18.24
CA LEU A 23 0.44 -30.81 -17.30
C LEU A 23 -0.53 -30.83 -16.13
N SER A 24 -1.82 -31.04 -16.40
CA SER A 24 -2.83 -31.16 -15.34
C SER A 24 -2.63 -32.41 -14.51
N ALA A 25 -2.30 -33.55 -15.11
CA ALA A 25 -1.97 -34.78 -14.37
C ALA A 25 -0.74 -34.58 -13.46
N TYR A 26 0.31 -33.92 -13.96
CA TYR A 26 1.50 -33.62 -13.17
C TYR A 26 1.30 -32.50 -12.15
N SER A 27 0.32 -31.61 -12.33
CA SER A 27 0.12 -30.47 -11.43
C SER A 27 -0.25 -30.87 -10.00
N LEU A 28 -1.01 -31.96 -9.83
CA LEU A 28 -1.36 -32.50 -8.50
C LEU A 28 -0.11 -33.05 -7.81
N SER A 29 0.63 -33.93 -8.49
CA SER A 29 1.88 -34.48 -7.95
C SER A 29 2.92 -33.39 -7.69
N ALA A 30 2.99 -32.36 -8.54
CA ALA A 30 3.86 -31.21 -8.34
C ALA A 30 3.48 -30.42 -7.08
N LEU A 31 2.18 -30.24 -6.81
CA LEU A 31 1.71 -29.60 -5.59
C LEU A 31 2.08 -30.41 -4.35
N ASP A 32 1.86 -31.72 -4.36
CA ASP A 32 2.24 -32.61 -3.25
C ASP A 32 3.74 -32.52 -2.95
N ASN A 33 4.58 -32.49 -4.00
CA ASN A 33 6.02 -32.30 -3.85
C ASN A 33 6.36 -30.94 -3.22
N VAL A 34 5.65 -29.87 -3.59
CA VAL A 34 5.86 -28.53 -3.00
C VAL A 34 5.47 -28.53 -1.52
N ILE A 35 4.39 -29.21 -1.15
CA ILE A 35 3.98 -29.39 0.26
C ILE A 35 5.05 -30.17 1.03
N ASP A 36 5.54 -31.27 0.48
CA ASP A 36 6.60 -32.06 1.10
C ASP A 36 7.89 -31.26 1.29
N ILE A 37 8.25 -30.40 0.33
CA ILE A 37 9.39 -29.48 0.46
C ILE A 37 9.12 -28.42 1.54
N ALA A 38 7.90 -27.88 1.61
CA ALA A 38 7.51 -26.89 2.61
C ALA A 38 7.57 -27.43 4.05
N ASP A 39 7.31 -28.72 4.24
CA ASP A 39 7.33 -29.38 5.55
C ASP A 39 8.71 -29.95 5.92
N LYS A 40 9.36 -30.66 4.98
CA LYS A 40 10.49 -31.55 5.27
C LYS A 40 11.84 -31.07 4.73
N ALA A 41 11.90 -29.97 3.97
CA ALA A 41 13.17 -29.50 3.43
C ALA A 41 14.16 -29.11 4.54
N TYR A 42 15.38 -29.66 4.45
CA TYR A 42 16.47 -29.36 5.37
C TYR A 42 16.99 -27.92 5.22
N ASN A 43 17.03 -27.41 3.98
CA ASN A 43 17.43 -26.04 3.71
C ASN A 43 16.28 -25.07 4.06
N THR A 44 16.55 -24.17 5.01
CA THR A 44 15.61 -23.15 5.47
C THR A 44 15.14 -22.23 4.36
N GLU A 45 16.02 -21.84 3.42
CA GLU A 45 15.67 -20.98 2.29
C GLU A 45 14.72 -21.68 1.32
N THR A 46 14.99 -22.95 1.00
CA THR A 46 14.14 -23.74 0.11
C THR A 46 12.77 -23.97 0.74
N ARG A 47 12.74 -24.25 2.04
CA ARG A 47 11.51 -24.38 2.82
C ARG A 47 10.70 -23.09 2.82
N LEU A 48 11.36 -21.95 3.06
CA LEU A 48 10.71 -20.64 3.04
C LEU A 48 10.12 -20.33 1.66
N LYS A 49 10.88 -20.53 0.58
CA LYS A 49 10.39 -20.32 -0.80
C LYS A 49 9.17 -21.19 -1.13
N ALA A 50 9.17 -22.45 -0.72
CA ALA A 50 8.02 -23.34 -0.91
C ALA A 50 6.78 -22.85 -0.13
N ASN A 51 6.96 -22.43 1.12
CA ASN A 51 5.87 -21.86 1.93
C ASN A 51 5.32 -20.55 1.34
N ILE A 52 6.19 -19.66 0.85
CA ILE A 52 5.76 -18.43 0.17
C ILE A 52 4.94 -18.77 -1.08
N PHE A 53 5.38 -19.73 -1.89
CA PHE A 53 4.65 -20.15 -3.08
C PHE A 53 3.24 -20.68 -2.74
N LEU A 54 3.11 -21.48 -1.67
CA LEU A 54 1.80 -21.96 -1.22
C LEU A 54 0.90 -20.82 -0.75
N LEU A 55 1.43 -19.87 0.02
CA LEU A 55 0.69 -18.69 0.47
C LEU A 55 0.25 -17.81 -0.71
N ASP A 56 1.12 -17.62 -1.72
CA ASP A 56 0.81 -16.87 -2.95
C ASP A 56 -0.39 -17.47 -3.69
N LYS A 57 -0.45 -18.80 -3.78
CA LYS A 57 -1.55 -19.49 -4.46
C LYS A 57 -2.83 -19.63 -3.63
N ALA A 58 -2.72 -19.71 -2.30
CA ALA A 58 -3.89 -19.88 -1.42
C ALA A 58 -4.56 -18.55 -1.05
N LEU A 59 -3.78 -17.53 -0.68
CA LEU A 59 -4.27 -16.26 -0.16
C LEU A 59 -4.23 -15.14 -1.20
N GLY A 60 -3.41 -15.27 -2.25
CA GLY A 60 -3.28 -14.25 -3.28
C GLY A 60 -2.77 -12.92 -2.72
N LYS A 61 -3.35 -11.78 -3.15
CA LYS A 61 -2.85 -10.44 -2.80
C LYS A 61 -3.20 -9.97 -1.38
N SER A 62 -3.87 -10.78 -0.57
CA SER A 62 -4.34 -10.37 0.76
C SER A 62 -3.29 -10.55 1.86
N TYR A 63 -2.10 -11.06 1.54
CA TYR A 63 -1.00 -11.14 2.48
C TYR A 63 0.21 -10.39 1.92
N ALA A 64 0.88 -9.63 2.78
CA ALA A 64 2.17 -9.06 2.50
C ALA A 64 3.21 -9.91 3.22
N LEU A 65 4.12 -10.52 2.46
CA LEU A 65 5.34 -11.05 3.05
C LEU A 65 6.22 -9.83 3.36
N ASN A 66 6.62 -9.63 4.62
CA ASN A 66 7.54 -8.57 5.03
C ASN A 66 8.97 -8.82 4.52
N GLY A 67 9.13 -9.07 3.22
CA GLY A 67 10.39 -9.45 2.57
C GLY A 67 11.01 -8.34 1.71
N GLU A 68 10.25 -7.30 1.37
CA GLU A 68 10.81 -6.09 0.79
C GLU A 68 10.03 -4.90 1.35
N GLU A 69 10.63 -4.22 2.32
CA GLU A 69 10.29 -2.85 2.64
C GLU A 69 10.47 -1.99 1.39
N ASN A 70 9.46 -1.99 0.51
CA ASN A 70 9.30 -0.95 -0.48
C ASN A 70 8.80 0.30 0.28
N HIS A 71 9.73 0.95 0.99
CA HIS A 71 9.57 2.29 1.58
C HIS A 71 9.38 3.38 0.52
N ASN A 72 9.44 3.05 -0.77
CA ASN A 72 9.18 3.98 -1.88
C ASN A 72 7.69 4.18 -2.15
N LYS A 73 6.91 4.48 -1.10
CA LYS A 73 5.62 5.16 -1.27
C LYS A 73 5.83 6.65 -1.03
N GLU A 74 6.59 7.28 -1.93
CA GLU A 74 6.68 8.74 -1.95
C GLU A 74 5.29 9.30 -2.27
N LEU A 75 4.62 9.85 -1.27
CA LEU A 75 3.29 10.43 -1.42
C LEU A 75 3.43 11.81 -2.07
N THR A 76 3.37 11.89 -3.40
CA THR A 76 3.41 13.18 -4.10
C THR A 76 2.04 13.85 -4.04
N VAL A 77 1.85 14.82 -3.15
CA VAL A 77 0.62 15.63 -3.06
C VAL A 77 0.79 16.89 -3.90
N ASN A 78 0.10 16.96 -5.05
CA ASN A 78 0.00 18.19 -5.83
C ASN A 78 -1.22 18.99 -5.39
N ILE A 79 -1.00 20.08 -4.64
CA ILE A 79 -2.05 21.03 -4.25
C ILE A 79 -2.21 22.04 -5.39
N VAL A 80 -3.34 21.98 -6.09
CA VAL A 80 -3.74 23.01 -7.05
C VAL A 80 -4.83 23.85 -6.40
N THR A 81 -4.54 25.10 -6.10
CA THR A 81 -5.54 26.05 -5.61
C THR A 81 -6.48 26.42 -6.75
N VAL A 82 -7.77 26.15 -6.60
CA VAL A 82 -8.80 26.56 -7.56
C VAL A 82 -9.63 27.65 -6.90
N GLY A 83 -9.31 28.90 -7.19
CA GLY A 83 -9.99 30.08 -6.64
C GLY A 83 -9.53 31.36 -7.32
N LYS A 84 -10.34 32.42 -7.24
CA LYS A 84 -9.92 33.76 -7.66
C LYS A 84 -8.79 34.23 -6.75
N GLU A 85 -7.83 34.97 -7.31
CA GLU A 85 -6.84 35.70 -6.52
C GLU A 85 -7.58 36.51 -5.45
N HIS A 86 -7.30 36.22 -4.17
CA HIS A 86 -7.88 36.99 -3.08
C HIS A 86 -7.29 38.39 -3.15
N GLY A 87 -8.10 39.35 -3.59
CA GLY A 87 -7.75 40.76 -3.53
C GLY A 87 -7.89 41.22 -2.10
N LEU A 88 -6.79 41.69 -1.50
CA LEU A 88 -6.79 42.20 -0.14
C LEU A 88 -7.86 43.29 0.02
N THR A 89 -8.73 43.11 1.00
CA THR A 89 -9.72 44.11 1.39
C THR A 89 -9.00 45.21 2.17
N GLN A 90 -9.46 46.47 2.13
CA GLN A 90 -8.84 47.58 2.88
C GLN A 90 -8.66 47.31 4.39
N LYS A 91 -9.50 46.45 4.98
CA LYS A 91 -9.38 46.03 6.37
C LYS A 91 -8.21 45.05 6.58
N GLU A 92 -8.02 44.13 5.64
CA GLU A 92 -6.91 43.17 5.66
C GLU A 92 -5.57 43.88 5.41
N GLU A 93 -5.52 44.89 4.53
CA GLU A 93 -4.33 45.72 4.34
C GLU A 93 -3.94 46.50 5.62
N GLN A 94 -4.92 47.04 6.33
CA GLN A 94 -4.67 47.71 7.63
C GLN A 94 -4.17 46.74 8.69
N ASP A 95 -4.73 45.52 8.74
CA ASP A 95 -4.32 44.52 9.73
C ASP A 95 -2.93 43.93 9.41
N ILE A 96 -2.59 43.75 8.12
CA ILE A 96 -1.23 43.39 7.68
C ILE A 96 -0.24 44.51 8.05
N TRP A 97 -0.57 45.77 7.79
CA TRP A 97 0.30 46.90 8.13
C TRP A 97 0.56 47.00 9.64
N LYS A 98 -0.47 46.81 10.48
CA LYS A 98 -0.30 46.77 11.95
C LYS A 98 0.61 45.61 12.39
N ALA A 99 0.47 44.44 11.77
CA ALA A 99 1.31 43.27 12.05
C ALA A 99 2.79 43.54 11.67
N GLU A 100 3.04 44.17 10.52
CA GLU A 100 4.39 44.53 10.06
C GLU A 100 5.06 45.59 10.94
N GLN A 101 4.27 46.51 11.51
CA GLN A 101 4.76 47.49 12.49
C GLN A 101 4.92 46.91 13.91
N GLY A 102 4.68 45.60 14.10
CA GLY A 102 4.83 44.93 15.39
C GLY A 102 3.82 45.38 16.45
N GLN A 103 2.67 45.93 16.04
CA GLN A 103 1.60 46.23 16.99
C GLN A 103 0.92 44.93 17.41
N GLU A 104 0.85 44.70 18.73
CA GLU A 104 0.13 43.56 19.30
C GLU A 104 -1.35 43.65 18.91
N PHE A 105 -1.87 42.60 18.29
CA PHE A 105 -3.32 42.42 18.17
C PHE A 105 -3.88 42.29 19.58
N THR A 106 -4.86 43.13 19.93
CA THR A 106 -5.68 42.85 21.10
C THR A 106 -6.30 41.48 20.90
N LYS A 107 -5.99 40.52 21.80
CA LYS A 107 -6.62 39.20 21.80
C LYS A 107 -8.13 39.40 21.62
N PRO A 108 -8.79 38.68 20.70
CA PRO A 108 -10.24 38.64 20.69
C PRO A 108 -10.72 38.29 22.10
N ASP A 109 -11.76 38.96 22.62
CA ASP A 109 -12.29 38.69 23.96
C ASP A 109 -12.73 37.21 24.13
N ASP A 110 -12.92 36.49 23.01
CA ASP A 110 -13.26 35.06 22.94
C ASP A 110 -12.03 34.13 22.85
N PHE A 111 -10.81 34.62 23.10
CA PHE A 111 -9.63 33.76 23.19
C PHE A 111 -9.57 33.13 24.59
N GLU A 112 -10.21 31.97 24.77
CA GLU A 112 -10.04 31.15 25.97
C GLU A 112 -8.55 30.86 26.17
N GLU A 113 -8.04 31.23 27.35
CA GLU A 113 -6.70 30.88 27.80
C GLU A 113 -6.65 29.36 27.91
N TRP A 114 -5.94 28.72 26.98
CA TRP A 114 -5.69 27.29 27.04
C TRP A 114 -4.97 27.01 28.36
N ASN A 115 -5.69 26.46 29.34
CA ASN A 115 -5.09 25.94 30.55
C ASN A 115 -4.10 24.86 30.12
N THR A 116 -2.81 25.19 30.12
CA THR A 116 -1.71 24.22 30.01
C THR A 116 -1.50 23.50 31.34
N GLU A 117 -2.60 23.11 32.01
CA GLU A 117 -2.50 22.02 32.97
C GLU A 117 -2.31 20.80 32.08
N ASP A 118 -1.07 20.30 32.07
CA ASP A 118 -0.66 19.09 31.39
C ASP A 118 -1.65 17.97 31.75
N ASP A 119 -2.69 17.80 30.92
CA ASP A 119 -3.61 16.68 31.03
C ASP A 119 -2.75 15.42 31.05
N ASP A 120 -3.02 14.52 31.99
CA ASP A 120 -2.27 13.30 32.28
C ASP A 120 -2.39 12.26 31.13
N TRP A 121 -2.01 12.62 29.90
CA TRP A 121 -1.91 11.71 28.74
C TRP A 121 -0.91 10.57 28.97
N GLU A 122 -0.11 10.62 30.04
CA GLU A 122 0.90 9.63 30.41
C GLU A 122 0.35 8.44 31.22
N ASN A 123 -0.86 8.55 31.80
CA ASN A 123 -1.40 7.51 32.71
C ASN A 123 -2.21 6.40 32.03
N ASP A 124 -2.64 6.57 30.77
CA ASP A 124 -3.52 5.61 30.10
C ASP A 124 -2.82 4.37 29.54
N ILE A 125 -1.48 4.26 29.67
CA ILE A 125 -0.69 3.19 29.04
C ILE A 125 -0.41 2.00 29.98
N TYR A 126 -0.57 2.14 31.29
CA TYR A 126 -0.25 1.06 32.25
C TYR A 126 -1.47 0.59 33.06
N ASP A 127 -2.46 0.03 32.38
CA ASP A 127 -3.35 -0.98 32.97
C ASP A 127 -3.11 -2.32 32.26
N VAL A 128 -2.09 -3.04 32.72
CA VAL A 128 -1.88 -4.45 32.38
C VAL A 128 -2.50 -5.29 33.49
N ASN A 129 -3.71 -5.80 33.24
CA ASN A 129 -4.29 -6.94 33.98
C ASN A 129 -3.68 -8.26 33.50
#